data_AF-A0A484B144-F1
#
_entry.id   AF-A0A484B144-F1
#
_cell.length_a   1.000
_cell.length_b   1.000
_cell.length_c   1.000
_cell.angle_alpha   90.00
_cell.angle_beta   90.00
_cell.angle_gamma   90.00
#
_symmetry.space_group_name_H-M   'P 1'
#
loop_
_entity.id
_entity.type
_entity.pdbx_description
1 polymer ?
#
loop_
_entity_poly.entity_id
_entity_poly.type
_entity_poly.pdbx_seq_one_letter_code
_entity_poly.pdbx_strand_id
1 'polypeptide(L)'
;MSNNLQTATLEEIRQAAARICRDYLTGRWKVVTPEQLVVKRISGGLSNFLYYVSLPDLDDFDEQQLLEIEQQQQSGNVNVNIGKHVIAASAFAKNRESNNNNNINNNNNNNNDIKDVASGLTKNPTATAHAYDDDDDAALSAKQANKRRRFDSDSGDSSLLRRLHSPKQEPREVLLRIYGQTHGDHALETMITESVVFALLSERNFGPKLHGIFPGGRIEQYIPARTLATTELGDARISMKIAEKMGEIHSLNIPMSKEPDWIWNCMDRWLASLDSIVKGKIESKPNSTVLQKQRELMRSIDYVQEIAWLRSVIEAGDYPVVFCHNDLQEGNILLRQSSNGSDRTPRESISSLRSNFDETLGDSLDGNSNLDADDNKSHSASPCPELDTTDDSALDSSFMSDHEPDLIIIDFEYCAYNYRGFDLANHFIEWTFDYTNPQFPYFHHYKHQYATVHQRRDFIVNYLKKYHDDEHYEPHVDELDAVDAEIQLFTMLSHLFWSLWSVVNVTSAIEFGYWEYGIARILEYQQLKSAYLGK
;
A
#
# COMPACT_ATOMS: atom_id res chain seq x y z
N MET A 1 -15.57 10.65 12.09
CA MET A 1 -14.74 10.72 13.33
C MET A 1 -13.49 11.58 13.19
N SER A 2 -13.00 11.85 11.96
CA SER A 2 -11.69 12.51 11.73
C SER A 2 -11.50 13.90 12.34
N ASN A 3 -12.52 14.76 12.39
CA ASN A 3 -12.39 16.16 12.83
C ASN A 3 -11.80 16.37 14.24
N ASN A 4 -11.84 15.37 15.12
CA ASN A 4 -11.26 15.49 16.47
C ASN A 4 -9.76 15.15 16.52
N LEU A 5 -9.21 14.40 15.56
CA LEU A 5 -7.89 13.75 15.74
C LEU A 5 -6.67 14.67 15.58
N GLN A 6 -6.83 15.86 14.98
CA GLN A 6 -5.77 16.88 14.95
C GLN A 6 -5.58 17.60 16.30
N THR A 7 -6.64 17.69 17.11
CA THR A 7 -6.66 18.37 18.41
C THR A 7 -6.86 17.41 19.59
N ALA A 8 -7.04 16.12 19.31
CA ALA A 8 -7.22 15.07 20.31
C ALA A 8 -6.02 14.99 21.25
N THR A 9 -6.32 14.83 22.54
CA THR A 9 -5.32 14.46 23.53
C THR A 9 -4.73 13.08 23.21
N LEU A 10 -3.50 12.83 23.68
CA LEU A 10 -2.87 11.50 23.59
C LEU A 10 -3.75 10.40 24.23
N GLU A 11 -4.60 10.76 25.18
CA GLU A 11 -5.54 9.86 25.84
C GLU A 11 -6.74 9.49 24.95
N GLU A 12 -7.35 10.46 24.25
CA GLU A 12 -8.39 10.18 23.26
C GLU A 12 -7.85 9.33 22.09
N ILE A 13 -6.61 9.59 21.68
CA ILE A 13 -5.89 8.79 20.66
C ILE A 13 -5.65 7.37 21.17
N ARG A 14 -5.19 7.20 22.42
CA ARG A 14 -5.02 5.90 23.07
C ARG A 14 -6.33 5.11 23.15
N GLN A 15 -7.43 5.76 23.52
CA GLN A 15 -8.76 5.14 23.56
C GLN A 15 -9.32 4.82 22.17
N ALA A 16 -8.94 5.56 21.12
CA ALA A 16 -9.24 5.20 19.74
C ALA A 16 -8.40 3.99 19.28
N ALA A 17 -7.09 4.03 19.49
CA ALA A 17 -6.15 2.95 19.17
C ALA A 17 -6.55 1.62 19.86
N ALA A 18 -6.88 1.66 21.14
CA ALA A 18 -7.32 0.48 21.90
C ALA A 18 -8.57 -0.19 21.29
N ARG A 19 -9.54 0.61 20.81
CA ARG A 19 -10.75 0.08 20.13
C ARG A 19 -10.41 -0.49 18.75
N ILE A 20 -9.65 0.25 17.94
CA ILE A 20 -9.25 -0.19 16.59
C ILE A 20 -8.46 -1.51 16.66
N CYS A 21 -7.46 -1.60 17.55
CA CYS A 21 -6.69 -2.82 17.73
C CYS A 21 -7.56 -3.96 18.30
N ARG A 22 -8.46 -3.68 19.25
CA ARG A 22 -9.42 -4.67 19.77
C ARG A 22 -10.39 -5.19 18.73
N ASP A 23 -10.85 -4.37 17.78
CA ASP A 23 -11.81 -4.81 16.78
C ASP A 23 -11.12 -5.69 15.72
N TYR A 24 -9.94 -5.28 15.24
CA TYR A 24 -9.26 -5.89 14.09
C TYR A 24 -8.16 -6.93 14.41
N LEU A 25 -7.49 -6.85 15.57
CA LEU A 25 -6.44 -7.80 15.98
C LEU A 25 -6.98 -8.89 16.93
N THR A 26 -6.14 -9.86 17.29
CA THR A 26 -6.51 -11.06 18.08
C THR A 26 -6.01 -11.01 19.54
N GLY A 27 -6.08 -12.14 20.26
CA GLY A 27 -5.40 -12.40 21.55
C GLY A 27 -5.40 -11.25 22.57
N ARG A 28 -4.22 -10.83 23.06
CA ARG A 28 -4.08 -9.79 24.09
C ARG A 28 -4.73 -8.46 23.68
N TRP A 29 -4.77 -8.12 22.39
CA TRP A 29 -5.45 -6.92 21.90
C TRP A 29 -6.96 -6.92 22.19
N LYS A 30 -7.58 -8.10 22.33
CA LYS A 30 -8.99 -8.19 22.73
C LYS A 30 -9.22 -7.73 24.19
N VAL A 31 -8.26 -7.97 25.08
CA VAL A 31 -8.43 -7.82 26.54
C VAL A 31 -7.68 -6.63 27.16
N VAL A 32 -6.57 -6.18 26.56
CA VAL A 32 -5.74 -5.06 27.07
C VAL A 32 -6.57 -3.78 27.27
N THR A 33 -6.35 -3.08 28.38
CA THR A 33 -7.03 -1.79 28.64
C THR A 33 -6.31 -0.65 27.92
N PRO A 34 -6.99 0.48 27.59
CA PRO A 34 -6.34 1.59 26.91
C PRO A 34 -5.10 2.09 27.65
N GLU A 35 -5.18 2.19 28.98
CA GLU A 35 -4.15 2.74 29.87
C GLU A 35 -2.86 1.90 29.88
N GLN A 36 -2.95 0.61 29.55
CA GLN A 36 -1.81 -0.30 29.42
C GLN A 36 -1.10 -0.20 28.06
N LEU A 37 -1.71 0.43 27.05
CA LEU A 37 -1.11 0.54 25.72
C LEU A 37 -0.07 1.65 25.64
N VAL A 38 1.11 1.28 25.15
CA VAL A 38 2.15 2.21 24.75
C VAL A 38 1.74 2.80 23.41
N VAL A 39 1.38 4.08 23.41
CA VAL A 39 0.99 4.84 22.21
C VAL A 39 1.93 6.02 22.03
N LYS A 40 2.58 6.09 20.86
CA LYS A 40 3.52 7.18 20.51
C LYS A 40 3.15 7.70 19.12
N ARG A 41 3.01 9.02 18.96
CA ARG A 41 2.89 9.62 17.61
C ARG A 41 4.25 9.53 16.92
N ILE A 42 4.27 9.07 15.67
CA ILE A 42 5.43 9.09 14.79
C ILE A 42 5.33 10.33 13.88
N SER A 43 6.48 10.93 13.57
CA SER A 43 6.62 11.89 12.47
C SER A 43 6.51 11.14 11.13
N GLY A 44 5.36 11.27 10.46
CA GLY A 44 5.13 10.75 9.12
C GLY A 44 5.09 11.86 8.07
N GLY A 45 4.91 11.45 6.80
CA GLY A 45 4.72 12.35 5.67
C GLY A 45 3.46 13.20 5.75
N LEU A 46 3.35 14.16 4.83
CA LEU A 46 2.42 15.29 4.89
C LEU A 46 0.92 14.92 4.87
N SER A 47 0.55 13.78 4.29
CA SER A 47 -0.84 13.32 4.13
C SER A 47 -1.44 12.65 5.39
N ASN A 48 -0.62 12.08 6.28
CA ASN A 48 -1.03 10.96 7.14
C ASN A 48 -0.66 11.14 8.63
N PHE A 49 -1.53 10.66 9.54
CA PHE A 49 -1.22 10.57 10.96
C PHE A 49 -0.76 9.17 11.34
N LEU A 50 0.51 9.05 11.76
CA LEU A 50 1.13 7.79 12.14
C LEU A 50 1.23 7.65 13.68
N TYR A 51 0.80 6.50 14.19
CA TYR A 51 0.90 6.16 15.62
C TYR A 51 1.48 4.76 15.79
N TYR A 52 2.61 4.67 16.48
CA TYR A 52 3.09 3.42 17.06
C TYR A 52 2.16 3.02 18.21
N VAL A 53 1.74 1.76 18.21
CA VAL A 53 0.96 1.15 19.29
C VAL A 53 1.57 -0.19 19.63
N SER A 54 1.91 -0.43 20.89
CA SER A 54 2.30 -1.76 21.37
C SER A 54 1.57 -2.19 22.63
N LEU A 55 1.43 -3.51 22.76
CA LEU A 55 1.10 -4.17 24.02
C LEU A 55 2.20 -3.87 25.05
N PRO A 56 1.87 -3.87 26.35
CA PRO A 56 2.88 -3.80 27.41
C PRO A 56 3.87 -4.97 27.32
N ASP A 57 4.99 -4.83 28.02
CA ASP A 57 5.94 -5.93 28.21
C ASP A 57 5.42 -7.01 29.15
N LEU A 58 5.90 -8.22 28.94
CA LEU A 58 5.53 -9.41 29.71
C LEU A 58 6.42 -9.49 30.94
N ASP A 59 5.87 -9.15 32.11
CA ASP A 59 6.41 -9.62 33.39
C ASP A 59 6.07 -11.11 33.55
N ASP A 60 6.89 -11.89 34.26
CA ASP A 60 6.72 -13.36 34.44
C ASP A 60 5.34 -13.79 35.01
N PHE A 61 4.62 -12.86 35.65
CA PHE A 61 3.26 -13.06 36.16
C PHE A 61 2.17 -13.02 35.07
N ASP A 62 2.40 -12.24 34.01
CA ASP A 62 1.41 -11.97 32.96
C ASP A 62 1.22 -13.19 32.04
N GLU A 63 2.27 -13.96 31.80
CA GLU A 63 2.18 -15.24 31.07
C GLU A 63 1.37 -16.28 31.84
N GLN A 64 1.55 -16.38 33.17
CA GLN A 64 0.82 -17.33 34.00
C GLN A 64 -0.67 -17.03 34.01
N GLN A 65 -1.05 -15.75 34.13
CA GLN A 65 -2.45 -15.34 34.09
C GLN A 65 -3.10 -15.56 32.71
N LEU A 66 -2.35 -15.39 31.61
CA LEU A 66 -2.85 -15.72 30.27
C LEU A 66 -3.07 -17.23 30.08
N LEU A 67 -2.13 -18.06 30.53
CA LEU A 67 -2.25 -19.53 30.48
C LEU A 67 -3.47 -20.02 31.27
N GLU A 68 -3.81 -19.40 32.41
CA GLU A 68 -5.05 -19.69 33.14
C GLU A 68 -6.31 -19.28 32.36
N ILE A 69 -6.29 -18.12 31.68
CA ILE A 69 -7.44 -17.61 30.90
C ILE A 69 -7.69 -18.47 29.66
N GLU A 70 -6.66 -18.89 28.92
CA GLU A 70 -6.84 -19.77 27.76
C GLU A 70 -7.38 -21.16 28.17
N GLN A 71 -6.89 -21.73 29.28
CA GLN A 71 -7.41 -22.98 29.82
C GLN A 71 -8.88 -22.86 30.27
N GLN A 72 -9.28 -21.72 30.82
CA GLN A 72 -10.69 -21.45 31.16
C GLN A 72 -11.59 -21.32 29.92
N GLN A 73 -11.11 -20.71 28.84
CA GLN A 73 -11.86 -20.60 27.58
C GLN A 73 -12.00 -21.96 26.87
N GLN A 74 -10.95 -22.80 26.87
CA GLN A 74 -10.98 -24.13 26.25
C GLN A 74 -11.83 -25.15 27.05
N SER A 75 -11.97 -24.98 28.36
CA SER A 75 -12.75 -25.89 29.24
C SER A 75 -14.25 -25.59 29.33
N GLY A 76 -14.74 -24.54 28.66
CA GLY A 76 -16.17 -24.26 28.47
C GLY A 76 -16.96 -23.87 29.73
N ASN A 77 -16.27 -23.64 30.86
CA ASN A 77 -16.89 -23.51 32.18
C ASN A 77 -17.07 -22.03 32.57
N VAL A 78 -18.11 -21.38 32.02
CA VAL A 78 -18.44 -19.98 32.35
C VAL A 78 -18.94 -19.86 33.79
N ASN A 79 -18.10 -19.36 34.70
CA ASN A 79 -18.52 -19.01 36.06
C ASN A 79 -17.94 -17.65 36.49
N VAL A 80 -18.57 -16.58 36.02
CA VAL A 80 -18.13 -15.19 36.20
C VAL A 80 -18.47 -14.69 37.61
N ASN A 81 -17.49 -14.73 38.52
CA ASN A 81 -17.62 -14.24 39.89
C ASN A 81 -17.15 -12.78 40.01
N ILE A 82 -18.02 -11.81 39.69
CA ILE A 82 -17.66 -10.37 39.71
C ILE A 82 -17.52 -9.86 41.16
N GLY A 83 -16.27 -9.68 41.58
CA GLY A 83 -15.92 -8.78 42.67
C GLY A 83 -16.33 -7.34 42.33
N LYS A 84 -17.13 -6.71 43.20
CA LYS A 84 -17.72 -5.39 42.93
C LYS A 84 -16.68 -4.28 42.94
N HIS A 85 -16.54 -3.52 41.85
CA HIS A 85 -16.27 -2.07 41.91
C HIS A 85 -16.64 -1.31 40.63
N VAL A 86 -17.93 -1.35 40.25
CA VAL A 86 -18.51 -0.45 39.21
C VAL A 86 -19.78 0.18 39.75
N ILE A 87 -19.87 1.51 39.74
CA ILE A 87 -21.11 2.25 39.99
C ILE A 87 -21.62 2.86 38.68
N ALA A 88 -22.73 2.27 38.23
CA ALA A 88 -23.76 2.72 37.29
C ALA A 88 -23.62 4.03 36.49
N ALA A 89 -23.94 3.95 35.19
CA ALA A 89 -24.60 5.03 34.45
C ALA A 89 -25.47 4.56 33.25
N SER A 90 -26.33 3.53 33.40
CA SER A 90 -27.29 3.16 32.33
C SER A 90 -28.48 2.28 32.78
N ALA A 91 -29.49 2.87 33.44
CA ALA A 91 -30.78 2.20 33.64
C ALA A 91 -31.95 3.18 33.76
N PHE A 92 -32.86 3.17 32.78
CA PHE A 92 -34.27 3.51 33.00
C PHE A 92 -35.13 2.50 32.23
N ALA A 93 -36.08 1.89 32.94
CA ALA A 93 -36.76 0.68 32.50
C ALA A 93 -38.08 0.96 31.76
N LYS A 94 -38.46 0.03 30.88
CA LYS A 94 -39.88 -0.16 30.54
C LYS A 94 -40.58 -0.78 31.74
N ASN A 95 -41.77 -0.30 32.07
CA ASN A 95 -42.72 -1.06 32.88
C ASN A 95 -44.12 -0.98 32.26
N ARG A 96 -44.89 -2.05 32.40
CA ARG A 96 -46.32 -2.11 32.04
C ARG A 96 -47.13 -2.08 33.33
N GLU A 97 -48.28 -1.41 33.31
CA GLU A 97 -49.51 -2.00 33.85
C GLU A 97 -50.75 -1.32 33.25
N SER A 98 -51.92 -1.90 33.48
CA SER A 98 -53.17 -1.57 32.77
C SER A 98 -54.22 -0.99 33.71
N ASN A 99 -54.99 0.01 33.27
CA ASN A 99 -56.45 -0.02 33.48
C ASN A 99 -57.27 0.99 32.65
N ASN A 100 -58.32 0.46 32.02
CA ASN A 100 -59.66 0.98 31.72
C ASN A 100 -60.00 2.49 31.58
N ASN A 101 -60.74 2.73 30.49
CA ASN A 101 -62.00 3.47 30.36
C ASN A 101 -62.05 4.92 29.82
N ASN A 102 -63.02 5.07 28.90
CA ASN A 102 -63.90 6.23 28.66
C ASN A 102 -63.45 7.43 27.78
N ASN A 103 -63.71 7.24 26.48
CA ASN A 103 -64.82 7.88 25.74
C ASN A 103 -64.60 9.17 24.89
N ILE A 104 -65.46 9.28 23.85
CA ILE A 104 -65.95 10.49 23.16
C ILE A 104 -65.10 11.11 22.01
N ASN A 105 -65.50 10.70 20.79
CA ASN A 105 -65.91 11.53 19.64
C ASN A 105 -64.93 12.26 18.69
N ASN A 106 -65.04 11.84 17.41
CA ASN A 106 -65.42 12.63 16.22
C ASN A 106 -64.36 13.22 15.28
N ASN A 107 -64.48 12.78 14.01
CA ASN A 107 -64.55 13.59 12.77
C ASN A 107 -63.24 14.24 12.24
N ASN A 108 -63.01 14.37 10.92
CA ASN A 108 -63.77 13.89 9.75
C ASN A 108 -62.91 13.84 8.46
N ASN A 109 -63.42 13.10 7.47
CA ASN A 109 -63.15 13.23 6.01
C ASN A 109 -61.70 12.88 5.52
N ASN A 110 -61.48 12.48 4.26
CA ASN A 110 -62.42 12.05 3.21
C ASN A 110 -61.78 10.96 2.31
N ASN A 111 -62.63 10.16 1.65
CA ASN A 111 -62.22 9.03 0.80
C ASN A 111 -62.01 9.41 -0.68
N ASN A 112 -61.28 8.55 -1.40
CA ASN A 112 -61.49 8.34 -2.84
C ASN A 112 -62.79 7.52 -3.06
N ASP A 113 -63.47 7.68 -4.20
CA ASP A 113 -64.80 7.08 -4.46
C ASP A 113 -64.83 6.27 -5.79
N ILE A 114 -65.94 5.55 -6.04
CA ILE A 114 -66.24 4.62 -7.15
C ILE A 114 -65.64 3.21 -6.91
N LYS A 115 -66.31 2.25 -6.24
CA LYS A 115 -67.59 1.53 -6.48
C LYS A 115 -67.51 0.50 -7.63
N ASP A 116 -67.60 -0.82 -7.38
CA ASP A 116 -68.76 -1.67 -6.95
C ASP A 116 -69.78 -1.87 -8.10
N VAL A 117 -70.57 -2.96 -8.26
CA VAL A 117 -71.27 -3.96 -7.39
C VAL A 117 -71.43 -5.26 -8.25
N ALA A 118 -71.50 -6.55 -7.88
CA ALA A 118 -71.49 -7.44 -6.68
C ALA A 118 -70.94 -8.84 -7.16
N SER A 119 -70.55 -9.90 -6.40
CA SER A 119 -71.16 -10.76 -5.34
C SER A 119 -72.53 -11.40 -5.66
N GLY A 120 -72.83 -12.69 -5.40
CA GLY A 120 -72.05 -13.84 -4.91
C GLY A 120 -72.97 -15.03 -4.51
N LEU A 121 -72.41 -16.15 -4.01
CA LEU A 121 -73.09 -17.33 -3.39
C LEU A 121 -73.91 -18.26 -4.36
N THR A 122 -74.06 -19.60 -4.18
CA THR A 122 -73.44 -20.63 -3.29
C THR A 122 -73.66 -22.08 -3.78
N LYS A 123 -72.67 -22.97 -3.51
CA LYS A 123 -72.75 -24.43 -3.17
C LYS A 123 -73.35 -25.49 -4.14
N ASN A 124 -72.49 -26.47 -4.51
CA ASN A 124 -72.57 -27.96 -4.45
C ASN A 124 -73.93 -28.67 -4.15
N PRO A 125 -74.19 -29.93 -4.62
CA PRO A 125 -73.19 -31.02 -4.74
C PRO A 125 -73.34 -32.12 -5.85
N THR A 126 -72.33 -33.03 -5.90
CA THR A 126 -72.35 -34.49 -6.23
C THR A 126 -72.61 -35.08 -7.65
N ALA A 127 -71.53 -35.65 -8.21
CA ALA A 127 -71.30 -37.10 -8.47
C ALA A 127 -71.82 -37.86 -9.72
N THR A 128 -70.85 -38.30 -10.55
CA THR A 128 -70.59 -39.67 -11.12
C THR A 128 -69.13 -39.68 -11.64
N ALA A 129 -68.23 -40.68 -11.53
CA ALA A 129 -68.25 -42.16 -11.62
C ALA A 129 -68.41 -42.70 -13.06
N HIS A 130 -67.70 -43.73 -13.58
CA HIS A 130 -66.49 -44.53 -13.24
C HIS A 130 -66.16 -45.40 -14.50
N ALA A 131 -65.01 -46.01 -14.80
CA ALA A 131 -63.60 -46.04 -14.31
C ALA A 131 -62.71 -46.46 -15.54
N TYR A 132 -61.56 -47.16 -15.60
CA TYR A 132 -60.76 -48.05 -14.72
C TYR A 132 -59.26 -48.07 -15.16
N ASP A 133 -58.38 -48.31 -14.18
CA ASP A 133 -57.20 -49.23 -14.09
C ASP A 133 -56.24 -49.50 -15.27
N ASP A 134 -54.93 -49.28 -15.06
CA ASP A 134 -53.93 -50.37 -14.82
C ASP A 134 -52.64 -49.81 -14.15
N ASP A 135 -51.83 -50.66 -13.50
CA ASP A 135 -50.63 -50.26 -12.71
C ASP A 135 -49.27 -50.49 -13.44
N ASP A 136 -48.35 -49.52 -13.39
CA ASP A 136 -46.87 -49.69 -13.17
C ASP A 136 -46.08 -48.40 -13.52
N ASP A 137 -45.47 -47.70 -12.54
CA ASP A 137 -44.38 -46.73 -12.83
C ASP A 137 -43.43 -46.43 -11.63
N ALA A 138 -43.23 -47.41 -10.74
CA ALA A 138 -42.46 -47.24 -9.50
C ALA A 138 -40.92 -47.37 -9.67
N ALA A 139 -40.35 -47.06 -10.85
CA ALA A 139 -39.04 -47.60 -11.23
C ALA A 139 -38.07 -46.70 -12.03
N LEU A 140 -38.09 -45.36 -11.93
CA LEU A 140 -37.05 -44.53 -12.62
C LEU A 140 -36.56 -43.24 -11.94
N SER A 141 -36.67 -43.08 -10.61
CA SER A 141 -36.17 -41.89 -9.87
C SER A 141 -35.06 -42.21 -8.85
N ALA A 142 -34.01 -42.93 -9.28
CA ALA A 142 -32.96 -43.46 -8.39
C ALA A 142 -31.50 -43.28 -8.89
N LYS A 143 -31.24 -42.37 -9.85
CA LYS A 143 -29.91 -42.24 -10.50
C LYS A 143 -29.24 -40.84 -10.50
N GLN A 144 -29.78 -39.84 -9.81
CA GLN A 144 -29.16 -38.50 -9.70
C GLN A 144 -28.97 -37.95 -8.26
N ALA A 145 -29.05 -38.81 -7.24
CA ALA A 145 -28.95 -38.39 -5.83
C ALA A 145 -27.70 -38.91 -5.07
N ASN A 146 -26.76 -39.60 -5.73
CA ASN A 146 -25.74 -40.41 -5.04
C ASN A 146 -24.30 -40.19 -5.54
N LYS A 147 -23.84 -38.93 -5.57
CA LYS A 147 -22.40 -38.57 -5.74
C LYS A 147 -21.93 -37.47 -4.78
N ARG A 148 -22.45 -37.48 -3.55
CA ARG A 148 -21.89 -36.77 -2.38
C ARG A 148 -21.73 -37.80 -1.25
N ARG A 149 -20.65 -37.69 -0.46
CA ARG A 149 -20.20 -38.64 0.61
C ARG A 149 -19.60 -39.97 0.13
N ARG A 150 -18.27 -39.96 -0.11
CA ARG A 150 -17.29 -40.81 0.61
C ARG A 150 -15.90 -40.62 0.00
N PHE A 151 -15.00 -40.01 0.78
CA PHE A 151 -13.56 -40.28 0.75
C PHE A 151 -12.95 -39.72 2.05
N ASP A 152 -13.27 -40.38 3.17
CA ASP A 152 -12.55 -40.23 4.43
C ASP A 152 -11.48 -41.32 4.49
N SER A 153 -10.29 -40.99 4.96
CA SER A 153 -9.11 -41.87 5.07
C SER A 153 -8.59 -42.48 3.76
N ASP A 154 -7.59 -41.82 3.19
CA ASP A 154 -6.30 -42.49 3.00
C ASP A 154 -5.18 -41.57 3.53
N SER A 155 -4.01 -42.12 3.86
CA SER A 155 -3.00 -41.45 4.69
C SER A 155 -1.76 -41.03 3.91
N GLY A 156 -1.27 -39.80 4.09
CA GLY A 156 0.16 -39.54 3.79
C GLY A 156 0.66 -38.17 3.34
N ASP A 157 0.17 -37.02 3.84
CA ASP A 157 1.08 -35.87 4.04
C ASP A 157 0.64 -34.96 5.19
N SER A 158 1.43 -34.92 6.27
CA SER A 158 1.22 -34.03 7.41
C SER A 158 2.10 -32.77 7.38
N SER A 159 2.97 -32.62 6.37
CA SER A 159 3.91 -31.50 6.22
C SER A 159 3.30 -30.26 5.54
N LEU A 160 2.26 -30.45 4.72
CA LEU A 160 1.57 -29.37 4.00
C LEU A 160 0.50 -28.71 4.88
N LEU A 161 -0.41 -29.49 5.47
CA LEU A 161 -1.45 -28.95 6.36
C LEU A 161 -0.89 -28.28 7.63
N ARG A 162 0.29 -28.70 8.10
CA ARG A 162 0.96 -28.09 9.26
C ARG A 162 1.59 -26.72 8.94
N ARG A 163 1.95 -26.44 7.68
CA ARG A 163 2.42 -25.11 7.25
C ARG A 163 1.29 -24.08 7.20
N LEU A 164 0.05 -24.50 6.92
CA LEU A 164 -1.13 -23.63 6.91
C LEU A 164 -1.62 -23.22 8.32
N HIS A 165 -1.16 -23.89 9.38
CA HIS A 165 -1.57 -23.62 10.76
C HIS A 165 -0.39 -23.62 11.75
N SER A 166 0.67 -22.88 11.42
CA SER A 166 1.36 -22.17 12.51
C SER A 166 0.35 -21.16 13.08
N PRO A 167 0.07 -21.12 14.39
CA PRO A 167 -0.77 -20.06 14.93
C PRO A 167 -0.09 -18.73 14.61
N LYS A 168 -0.79 -17.82 13.92
CA LYS A 168 -0.27 -16.47 13.65
C LYS A 168 -0.11 -15.77 15.00
N GLN A 169 1.11 -15.81 15.55
CA GLN A 169 1.46 -15.08 16.75
C GLN A 169 1.11 -13.61 16.53
N GLU A 170 0.34 -13.05 17.46
CA GLU A 170 -0.17 -11.70 17.30
C GLU A 170 0.98 -10.69 17.29
N PRO A 171 0.91 -9.63 16.45
CA PRO A 171 1.91 -8.59 16.47
C PRO A 171 1.89 -7.92 17.85
N ARG A 172 3.00 -7.94 18.59
CA ARG A 172 3.10 -7.21 19.87
C ARG A 172 3.10 -5.69 19.68
N GLU A 173 3.48 -5.23 18.50
CA GLU A 173 3.53 -3.82 18.09
C GLU A 173 3.03 -3.64 16.66
N VAL A 174 2.32 -2.55 16.41
CA VAL A 174 1.70 -2.20 15.13
C VAL A 174 1.82 -0.70 14.87
N LEU A 175 1.75 -0.33 13.59
CA LEU A 175 1.64 1.04 13.12
C LEU A 175 0.19 1.32 12.72
N LEU A 176 -0.49 2.23 13.41
CA LEU A 176 -1.77 2.77 12.96
C LEU A 176 -1.50 3.96 12.03
N ARG A 177 -1.90 3.83 10.75
CA ARG A 177 -2.03 4.96 9.83
C ARG A 177 -3.48 5.42 9.80
N ILE A 178 -3.70 6.70 10.07
CA ILE A 178 -5.01 7.35 9.96
C ILE A 178 -4.92 8.39 8.84
N TYR A 179 -5.78 8.25 7.84
CA TYR A 179 -5.86 9.16 6.71
C TYR A 179 -6.39 10.54 7.15
N GLY A 180 -5.90 11.60 6.51
CA GLY A 180 -6.36 12.98 6.76
C GLY A 180 -7.81 13.26 6.31
N GLN A 181 -8.21 14.53 6.32
CA GLN A 181 -9.43 14.96 5.62
C GLN A 181 -9.18 14.94 4.10
N THR A 182 -9.45 13.81 3.47
CA THR A 182 -9.42 13.64 2.02
C THR A 182 -10.56 14.47 1.38
N HIS A 183 -10.25 15.70 0.97
CA HIS A 183 -11.20 16.60 0.30
C HIS A 183 -11.19 16.41 -1.22
N GLY A 184 -12.36 16.18 -1.81
CA GLY A 184 -12.57 16.09 -3.26
C GLY A 184 -13.30 14.81 -3.67
N ASP A 185 -13.96 14.84 -4.84
CA ASP A 185 -14.89 13.79 -5.26
C ASP A 185 -14.21 12.42 -5.52
N HIS A 186 -12.90 12.44 -5.82
CA HIS A 186 -12.07 11.24 -6.04
C HIS A 186 -11.44 10.66 -4.75
N ALA A 187 -11.68 11.25 -3.58
CA ALA A 187 -11.07 10.84 -2.31
C ALA A 187 -11.23 9.33 -2.00
N LEU A 188 -12.42 8.78 -2.30
CA LEU A 188 -12.73 7.36 -2.09
C LEU A 188 -12.00 6.44 -3.09
N GLU A 189 -11.86 6.88 -4.34
CA GLU A 189 -11.20 6.14 -5.42
C GLU A 189 -9.70 6.00 -5.16
N THR A 190 -9.04 7.08 -4.72
CA THR A 190 -7.65 7.04 -4.26
C THR A 190 -7.48 6.11 -3.06
N MET A 191 -8.32 6.24 -2.02
CA MET A 191 -8.23 5.41 -0.81
C MET A 191 -8.44 3.91 -1.09
N ILE A 192 -9.35 3.56 -2.00
CA ILE A 192 -9.54 2.17 -2.44
C ILE A 192 -8.31 1.67 -3.21
N THR A 193 -7.80 2.46 -4.15
CA THR A 193 -6.64 2.10 -4.98
C THR A 193 -5.39 1.88 -4.13
N GLU A 194 -5.08 2.83 -3.24
CA GLU A 194 -3.98 2.73 -2.27
C GLU A 194 -4.13 1.48 -1.38
N SER A 195 -5.34 1.21 -0.87
CA SER A 195 -5.61 0.05 -0.02
C SER A 195 -5.42 -1.28 -0.75
N VAL A 196 -5.78 -1.36 -2.04
CA VAL A 196 -5.57 -2.56 -2.88
C VAL A 196 -4.08 -2.75 -3.20
N VAL A 197 -3.38 -1.68 -3.60
CA VAL A 197 -1.93 -1.71 -3.87
C VAL A 197 -1.16 -2.11 -2.61
N PHE A 198 -1.46 -1.51 -1.45
CA PHE A 198 -0.83 -1.85 -0.18
C PHE A 198 -1.06 -3.32 0.21
N ALA A 199 -2.29 -3.83 0.04
CA ALA A 199 -2.58 -5.24 0.32
C ALA A 199 -1.79 -6.20 -0.59
N LEU A 200 -1.69 -5.89 -1.89
CA LEU A 200 -0.92 -6.70 -2.85
C LEU A 200 0.59 -6.70 -2.55
N LEU A 201 1.14 -5.55 -2.14
CA LEU A 201 2.55 -5.42 -1.78
C LEU A 201 2.87 -6.07 -0.41
N SER A 202 1.92 -6.01 0.54
CA SER A 202 1.97 -6.77 1.81
C SER A 202 2.09 -8.26 1.56
N GLU A 203 1.17 -8.86 0.78
CA GLU A 203 1.17 -10.31 0.54
C GLU A 203 2.38 -10.78 -0.28
N ARG A 204 2.97 -9.90 -1.11
CA ARG A 204 4.24 -10.16 -1.80
C ARG A 204 5.49 -9.88 -0.95
N ASN A 205 5.34 -9.41 0.30
CA ASN A 205 6.42 -9.00 1.21
C ASN A 205 7.32 -7.84 0.69
N PHE A 206 6.76 -6.95 -0.14
CA PHE A 206 7.44 -5.75 -0.66
C PHE A 206 7.39 -4.54 0.29
N GLY A 207 6.42 -4.53 1.21
CA GLY A 207 6.24 -3.48 2.21
C GLY A 207 5.84 -4.05 3.58
N PRO A 208 5.39 -3.20 4.51
CA PRO A 208 4.90 -3.64 5.82
C PRO A 208 3.68 -4.56 5.66
N LYS A 209 3.59 -5.62 6.48
CA LYS A 209 2.41 -6.51 6.46
C LYS A 209 1.15 -5.77 6.88
N LEU A 210 0.07 -5.96 6.12
CA LEU A 210 -1.25 -5.44 6.44
C LEU A 210 -1.90 -6.31 7.54
N HIS A 211 -2.29 -5.70 8.65
CA HIS A 211 -3.02 -6.37 9.73
C HIS A 211 -4.52 -6.06 9.72
N GLY A 212 -4.96 -4.95 9.10
CA GLY A 212 -6.38 -4.65 8.90
C GLY A 212 -6.63 -3.30 8.25
N ILE A 213 -7.82 -3.11 7.66
CA ILE A 213 -8.28 -1.84 7.08
C ILE A 213 -9.57 -1.42 7.79
N PHE A 214 -9.67 -0.15 8.19
CA PHE A 214 -10.83 0.40 8.89
C PHE A 214 -11.29 1.73 8.28
N PRO A 215 -12.52 2.20 8.55
CA PRO A 215 -13.01 3.47 8.00
C PRO A 215 -12.13 4.66 8.43
N GLY A 216 -11.29 5.15 7.51
CA GLY A 216 -10.34 6.24 7.75
C GLY A 216 -8.91 5.82 8.12
N GLY A 217 -8.51 4.56 7.93
CA GLY A 217 -7.12 4.16 8.13
C GLY A 217 -6.82 2.67 7.96
N ARG A 218 -5.59 2.28 8.30
CA ARG A 218 -5.12 0.89 8.29
C ARG A 218 -4.19 0.57 9.47
N ILE A 219 -4.10 -0.71 9.80
CA ILE A 219 -3.15 -1.28 10.76
C ILE A 219 -2.06 -1.98 9.95
N GLU A 220 -0.85 -1.49 10.07
CA GLU A 220 0.36 -1.99 9.40
C GLU A 220 1.29 -2.65 10.44
N GLN A 221 2.16 -3.53 9.99
CA GLN A 221 3.31 -3.98 10.75
C GLN A 221 4.20 -2.77 11.10
N TYR A 222 4.57 -2.62 12.38
CA TYR A 222 5.67 -1.72 12.73
C TYR A 222 7.01 -2.34 12.32
N ILE A 223 7.89 -1.55 11.73
CA ILE A 223 9.23 -1.96 11.30
C ILE A 223 10.26 -1.21 12.17
N PRO A 224 11.09 -1.91 12.97
CA PRO A 224 12.14 -1.29 13.78
C PRO A 224 13.32 -0.85 12.89
N ALA A 225 13.16 0.32 12.29
CA ALA A 225 14.08 0.91 11.33
C ALA A 225 14.17 2.44 11.54
N ARG A 226 15.12 3.05 10.83
CA ARG A 226 15.15 4.50 10.60
C ARG A 226 14.96 4.78 9.11
N THR A 227 14.52 5.97 8.75
CA THR A 227 14.67 6.46 7.37
C THR A 227 16.15 6.62 7.03
N LEU A 228 16.47 6.71 5.75
CA LEU A 228 17.74 7.26 5.30
C LEU A 228 17.78 8.78 5.53
N ALA A 229 18.98 9.36 5.52
CA ALA A 229 19.22 10.77 5.31
C ALA A 229 19.60 11.03 3.84
N THR A 230 19.36 12.24 3.33
CA THR A 230 19.64 12.64 1.94
C THR A 230 21.06 12.29 1.49
N THR A 231 22.05 12.52 2.36
CA THR A 231 23.46 12.23 2.10
C THR A 231 23.81 10.75 2.01
N GLU A 232 22.93 9.86 2.44
CA GLU A 232 23.12 8.40 2.34
C GLU A 232 22.64 7.83 0.99
N LEU A 233 21.79 8.55 0.25
CA LEU A 233 21.34 8.12 -1.08
C LEU A 233 22.50 8.00 -2.08
N GLY A 234 23.54 8.82 -1.88
CA GLY A 234 24.78 8.81 -2.66
C GLY A 234 25.90 7.90 -2.14
N ASP A 235 25.71 7.19 -1.01
CA ASP A 235 26.67 6.15 -0.59
C ASP A 235 26.60 4.96 -1.54
N ALA A 236 27.75 4.47 -2.01
CA ALA A 236 27.78 3.43 -3.05
C ALA A 236 27.05 2.14 -2.64
N ARG A 237 27.16 1.69 -1.38
CA ARG A 237 26.56 0.42 -0.93
C ARG A 237 25.05 0.56 -0.76
N ILE A 238 24.58 1.68 -0.22
CA ILE A 238 23.16 1.99 -0.09
C ILE A 238 22.54 2.23 -1.47
N SER A 239 23.18 3.03 -2.33
CA SER A 239 22.72 3.39 -3.67
C SER A 239 22.55 2.16 -4.58
N MET A 240 23.52 1.25 -4.63
CA MET A 240 23.37 -0.03 -5.35
C MET A 240 22.19 -0.85 -4.82
N LYS A 241 21.92 -0.82 -3.51
CA LYS A 241 20.81 -1.57 -2.92
C LYS A 241 19.44 -0.93 -3.19
N ILE A 242 19.39 0.39 -3.32
CA ILE A 242 18.19 1.08 -3.82
C ILE A 242 17.96 0.71 -5.29
N ALA A 243 19.01 0.64 -6.12
CA ALA A 243 18.91 0.22 -7.52
C ALA A 243 18.30 -1.17 -7.67
N GLU A 244 18.77 -2.15 -6.89
CA GLU A 244 18.16 -3.48 -6.80
C GLU A 244 16.67 -3.41 -6.42
N LYS A 245 16.32 -2.60 -5.42
CA LYS A 245 14.93 -2.47 -4.93
C LYS A 245 14.00 -1.79 -5.93
N MET A 246 14.49 -0.82 -6.70
CA MET A 246 13.74 -0.26 -7.83
C MET A 246 13.57 -1.30 -8.94
N GLY A 247 14.60 -2.12 -9.22
CA GLY A 247 14.51 -3.23 -10.18
C GLY A 247 13.45 -4.25 -9.77
N GLU A 248 13.45 -4.68 -8.50
CA GLU A 248 12.42 -5.55 -7.93
C GLU A 248 11.00 -4.98 -8.11
N ILE A 249 10.78 -3.71 -7.75
CA ILE A 249 9.47 -3.03 -7.84
C ILE A 249 9.02 -2.88 -9.30
N HIS A 250 9.90 -2.41 -10.20
CA HIS A 250 9.58 -2.21 -11.61
C HIS A 250 9.27 -3.53 -12.33
N SER A 251 9.81 -4.67 -11.86
CA SER A 251 9.48 -6.01 -12.37
C SER A 251 8.09 -6.54 -11.96
N LEU A 252 7.33 -5.81 -11.12
CA LEU A 252 6.04 -6.25 -10.62
C LEU A 252 4.92 -6.12 -11.67
N ASN A 253 4.23 -7.24 -11.92
CA ASN A 253 2.91 -7.22 -12.54
C ASN A 253 1.82 -6.98 -11.47
N ILE A 254 1.26 -5.77 -11.42
CA ILE A 254 0.16 -5.37 -10.54
C ILE A 254 -1.14 -5.23 -11.36
N PRO A 255 -2.29 -5.79 -10.94
CA PRO A 255 -3.56 -5.73 -11.67
C PRO A 255 -4.25 -4.37 -11.53
N MET A 256 -3.72 -3.37 -12.25
CA MET A 256 -4.28 -2.02 -12.41
C MET A 256 -4.04 -1.53 -13.84
N SER A 257 -4.49 -0.31 -14.19
CA SER A 257 -4.20 0.28 -15.51
C SER A 257 -2.70 0.27 -15.81
N LYS A 258 -2.34 -0.06 -17.06
CA LYS A 258 -0.96 -0.07 -17.55
C LYS A 258 -0.57 1.23 -18.26
N GLU A 259 -1.52 2.10 -18.55
CA GLU A 259 -1.27 3.38 -19.22
C GLU A 259 -0.57 4.36 -18.28
N PRO A 260 0.44 5.12 -18.74
CA PRO A 260 1.18 6.10 -17.93
C PRO A 260 0.39 7.39 -17.65
N ASP A 261 -0.95 7.35 -17.71
CA ASP A 261 -1.84 8.49 -17.55
C ASP A 261 -1.80 9.10 -16.13
N TRP A 262 -1.33 8.36 -15.12
CA TRP A 262 -1.30 8.82 -13.72
C TRP A 262 -0.62 10.19 -13.58
N ILE A 263 0.54 10.37 -14.21
CA ILE A 263 1.34 11.60 -14.06
C ILE A 263 0.67 12.81 -14.71
N TRP A 264 0.08 12.61 -15.89
CA TRP A 264 -0.66 13.64 -16.63
C TRP A 264 -1.96 14.00 -15.89
N ASN A 265 -2.74 12.99 -15.45
CA ASN A 265 -3.96 13.18 -14.68
C ASN A 265 -3.73 13.85 -13.31
N CYS A 266 -2.54 13.70 -12.71
CA CYS A 266 -2.15 14.50 -11.54
C CYS A 266 -1.97 15.97 -11.92
N MET A 267 -1.17 16.26 -12.94
CA MET A 267 -0.92 17.64 -13.37
C MET A 267 -2.17 18.35 -13.90
N ASP A 268 -3.05 17.69 -14.64
CA ASP A 268 -4.29 18.30 -15.16
C ASP A 268 -5.26 18.70 -14.04
N ARG A 269 -5.39 17.88 -12.99
CA ARG A 269 -6.16 18.22 -11.77
C ARG A 269 -5.53 19.39 -11.01
N TRP A 270 -4.19 19.47 -11.00
CA TRP A 270 -3.46 20.58 -10.40
C TRP A 270 -3.60 21.87 -11.22
N LEU A 271 -3.54 21.82 -12.56
CA LEU A 271 -3.80 22.94 -13.46
C LEU A 271 -5.21 23.53 -13.28
N ALA A 272 -6.23 22.68 -13.14
CA ALA A 272 -7.60 23.12 -12.85
C ALA A 272 -7.72 23.89 -11.52
N SER A 273 -6.87 23.58 -10.53
CA SER A 273 -6.80 24.24 -9.22
C SER A 273 -5.89 25.49 -9.25
N LEU A 274 -4.82 25.44 -10.05
CA LEU A 274 -3.77 26.46 -10.16
C LEU A 274 -4.35 27.84 -10.42
N ASP A 275 -5.34 27.94 -11.31
CA ASP A 275 -5.91 29.22 -11.72
C ASP A 275 -6.61 29.95 -10.55
N SER A 276 -7.30 29.19 -9.69
CA SER A 276 -7.95 29.70 -8.46
C SER A 276 -6.91 30.14 -7.43
N ILE A 277 -5.84 29.37 -7.24
CA ILE A 277 -4.77 29.62 -6.28
C ILE A 277 -3.92 30.84 -6.69
N VAL A 278 -3.54 30.89 -7.97
CA VAL A 278 -2.65 31.91 -8.54
C VAL A 278 -3.38 33.22 -8.76
N LYS A 279 -4.63 33.23 -9.25
CA LYS A 279 -5.42 34.46 -9.47
C LYS A 279 -6.21 34.89 -8.22
N GLY A 280 -6.34 34.00 -7.23
CA GLY A 280 -7.08 34.24 -5.99
C GLY A 280 -6.43 35.23 -5.02
N LYS A 281 -7.23 35.71 -4.06
CA LYS A 281 -6.80 36.62 -2.98
C LYS A 281 -6.08 35.88 -1.85
N ILE A 282 -4.98 35.19 -2.15
CA ILE A 282 -4.09 34.65 -1.12
C ILE A 282 -3.29 35.81 -0.52
N GLU A 283 -3.90 36.49 0.47
CA GLU A 283 -3.28 37.54 1.28
C GLU A 283 -2.27 36.94 2.28
N SER A 284 -1.14 36.46 1.75
CA SER A 284 0.02 36.04 2.52
C SER A 284 0.47 37.16 3.49
N LYS A 285 0.24 36.98 4.79
CA LYS A 285 0.74 37.87 5.84
C LYS A 285 1.94 37.21 6.52
N PRO A 286 3.08 37.90 6.69
CA PRO A 286 3.34 39.29 6.28
C PRO A 286 3.54 39.45 4.76
N ASN A 287 3.19 40.63 4.23
CA ASN A 287 3.48 40.99 2.84
C ASN A 287 5.00 41.23 2.67
N SER A 288 5.74 40.19 2.31
CA SER A 288 7.14 40.30 1.87
C SER A 288 7.23 40.67 0.39
N THR A 289 8.13 41.59 0.05
CA THR A 289 8.47 41.90 -1.35
C THR A 289 9.14 40.72 -2.07
N VAL A 290 9.71 39.78 -1.32
CA VAL A 290 10.24 38.51 -1.85
C VAL A 290 9.08 37.60 -2.25
N LEU A 291 8.12 37.37 -1.34
CA LEU A 291 6.89 36.59 -1.62
C LEU A 291 6.02 37.18 -2.74
N GLN A 292 6.11 38.49 -3.00
CA GLN A 292 5.51 39.09 -4.19
C GLN A 292 6.24 38.65 -5.47
N LYS A 293 7.57 38.86 -5.54
CA LYS A 293 8.39 38.48 -6.71
C LYS A 293 8.35 36.98 -7.01
N GLN A 294 8.35 36.15 -5.97
CA GLN A 294 8.25 34.69 -6.11
C GLN A 294 6.92 34.29 -6.75
N ARG A 295 5.80 34.86 -6.28
CA ARG A 295 4.50 34.68 -6.91
C ARG A 295 4.48 35.18 -8.35
N GLU A 296 5.03 36.37 -8.61
CA GLU A 296 5.11 36.95 -9.97
C GLU A 296 5.92 36.09 -10.94
N LEU A 297 7.03 35.49 -10.49
CA LEU A 297 7.78 34.49 -11.26
C LEU A 297 6.92 33.27 -11.57
N MET A 298 6.27 32.66 -10.57
CA MET A 298 5.42 31.48 -10.79
C MET A 298 4.16 31.78 -11.62
N ARG A 299 3.66 33.03 -11.60
CA ARG A 299 2.60 33.52 -12.51
C ARG A 299 3.05 33.63 -13.96
N SER A 300 4.35 33.76 -14.22
CA SER A 300 4.90 33.94 -15.58
C SER A 300 5.18 32.61 -16.30
N ILE A 301 5.05 31.48 -15.60
CA ILE A 301 5.20 30.14 -16.16
C ILE A 301 3.85 29.69 -16.74
N ASP A 302 3.78 29.50 -18.06
CA ASP A 302 2.64 28.84 -18.69
C ASP A 302 2.77 27.32 -18.53
N TYR A 303 2.37 26.81 -17.37
CA TYR A 303 2.39 25.38 -17.08
C TYR A 303 1.59 24.55 -18.10
N VAL A 304 0.54 25.10 -18.71
CA VAL A 304 -0.25 24.39 -19.72
C VAL A 304 0.58 24.18 -20.99
N GLN A 305 1.24 25.23 -21.49
CA GLN A 305 2.13 25.13 -22.64
C GLN A 305 3.36 24.26 -22.35
N GLU A 306 3.95 24.39 -21.16
CA GLU A 306 5.15 23.66 -20.77
C GLU A 306 4.89 22.15 -20.60
N ILE A 307 3.77 21.77 -19.98
CA ILE A 307 3.33 20.36 -19.85
C ILE A 307 2.99 19.79 -21.23
N ALA A 308 2.22 20.50 -22.06
CA ALA A 308 1.87 20.03 -23.41
C ALA A 308 3.10 19.87 -24.32
N TRP A 309 4.10 20.74 -24.19
CA TRP A 309 5.38 20.60 -24.90
C TRP A 309 6.13 19.36 -24.42
N LEU A 310 6.35 19.19 -23.11
CA LEU A 310 7.12 18.05 -22.60
C LEU A 310 6.41 16.71 -22.84
N ARG A 311 5.07 16.69 -22.76
CA ARG A 311 4.23 15.55 -23.14
C ARG A 311 4.47 15.16 -24.60
N SER A 312 4.43 16.11 -25.54
CA SER A 312 4.66 15.79 -26.96
C SER A 312 6.10 15.40 -27.29
N VAL A 313 7.09 15.77 -26.47
CA VAL A 313 8.46 15.25 -26.56
C VAL A 313 8.56 13.79 -26.08
N ILE A 314 7.83 13.43 -25.01
CA ILE A 314 7.81 12.07 -24.47
C ILE A 314 6.98 11.12 -25.36
N GLU A 315 5.82 11.55 -25.85
CA GLU A 315 4.97 10.80 -26.78
C GLU A 315 5.58 10.63 -28.18
N ALA A 316 6.71 11.29 -28.48
CA ALA A 316 7.49 11.11 -29.70
C ALA A 316 8.63 10.07 -29.57
N GLY A 317 8.87 9.54 -28.37
CA GLY A 317 9.81 8.44 -28.12
C GLY A 317 9.09 7.16 -27.67
N ASP A 318 9.86 6.09 -27.49
CA ASP A 318 9.41 4.86 -26.86
C ASP A 318 10.12 4.73 -25.50
N TYR A 319 9.33 4.61 -24.42
CA TYR A 319 9.80 4.71 -23.04
C TYR A 319 9.08 3.67 -22.17
N PRO A 320 9.77 2.65 -21.64
CA PRO A 320 9.12 1.54 -20.95
C PRO A 320 8.28 1.99 -19.74
N VAL A 321 7.01 1.60 -19.76
CA VAL A 321 6.04 1.86 -18.69
C VAL A 321 6.02 0.66 -17.73
N VAL A 322 6.33 0.92 -16.47
CA VAL A 322 6.51 -0.08 -15.40
C VAL A 322 5.74 0.34 -14.16
N PHE A 323 5.60 -0.55 -13.17
CA PHE A 323 5.01 -0.18 -11.88
C PHE A 323 6.04 0.64 -11.08
N CYS A 324 5.81 1.95 -10.95
CA CYS A 324 6.74 2.90 -10.32
C CYS A 324 6.30 3.27 -8.89
N HIS A 325 7.28 3.66 -8.06
CA HIS A 325 7.03 4.28 -6.76
C HIS A 325 6.50 5.72 -6.90
N ASN A 326 7.08 6.48 -7.83
CA ASN A 326 6.85 7.89 -8.17
C ASN A 326 7.31 8.93 -7.12
N ASP A 327 7.63 8.52 -5.89
CA ASP A 327 8.18 9.38 -4.83
C ASP A 327 9.22 8.65 -3.96
N LEU A 328 10.33 8.22 -4.54
CA LEU A 328 11.38 7.47 -3.82
C LEU A 328 12.45 8.39 -3.19
N GLN A 329 12.00 9.27 -2.29
CA GLN A 329 12.83 10.10 -1.40
C GLN A 329 13.40 9.32 -0.20
N GLU A 330 14.36 9.89 0.54
CA GLU A 330 15.02 9.24 1.68
C GLU A 330 14.04 8.88 2.83
N GLY A 331 12.98 9.67 3.00
CA GLY A 331 11.91 9.40 3.98
C GLY A 331 11.14 8.11 3.71
N ASN A 332 11.10 7.66 2.45
CA ASN A 332 10.37 6.48 2.01
C ASN A 332 11.26 5.22 1.92
N ILE A 333 12.52 5.32 2.34
CA ILE A 333 13.49 4.21 2.37
C ILE A 333 13.92 3.97 3.82
N LEU A 334 13.54 2.81 4.37
CA LEU A 334 13.86 2.39 5.72
C LEU A 334 15.12 1.51 5.75
N LEU A 335 16.15 1.90 6.50
CA LEU A 335 17.25 1.02 6.88
C LEU A 335 16.90 0.30 8.19
N ARG A 336 16.75 -1.02 8.13
CA ARG A 336 16.52 -1.86 9.31
C ARG A 336 17.76 -1.88 10.21
N GLN A 337 17.54 -1.78 11.52
CA GLN A 337 18.63 -1.91 12.48
C GLN A 337 19.04 -3.37 12.58
N SER A 338 20.34 -3.67 12.46
CA SER A 338 20.86 -5.03 12.67
C SER A 338 20.68 -5.44 14.12
N SER A 339 19.74 -6.35 14.39
CA SER A 339 19.54 -6.92 15.73
C SER A 339 20.74 -7.78 16.13
N ASN A 340 21.47 -7.34 17.15
CA ASN A 340 22.58 -8.08 17.76
C ASN A 340 22.06 -9.26 18.62
N GLY A 341 21.40 -10.23 17.97
CA GLY A 341 20.92 -11.46 18.61
C GLY A 341 19.65 -12.02 17.96
N SER A 342 19.68 -13.33 17.67
CA SER A 342 18.54 -14.26 17.63
C SER A 342 17.15 -13.70 17.31
N ASP A 343 16.89 -13.34 16.05
CA ASP A 343 15.99 -14.16 15.21
C ASP A 343 16.05 -13.72 13.74
N ARG A 344 16.54 -14.60 12.87
CA ARG A 344 16.39 -14.45 11.42
C ARG A 344 15.30 -15.40 10.95
N THR A 345 14.10 -14.87 10.74
CA THR A 345 13.07 -15.60 9.99
C THR A 345 13.62 -15.96 8.60
N PRO A 346 13.41 -17.21 8.11
CA PRO A 346 13.98 -17.62 6.83
C PRO A 346 13.55 -16.73 5.66
N ARG A 347 14.54 -16.31 4.86
CA ARG A 347 14.36 -15.56 3.61
C ARG A 347 13.89 -16.56 2.54
N GLU A 348 12.58 -16.73 2.35
CA GLU A 348 12.05 -17.52 1.23
C GLU A 348 12.45 -16.86 -0.09
N SER A 349 12.93 -17.65 -1.06
CA SER A 349 13.46 -17.10 -2.32
C SER A 349 12.32 -16.71 -3.26
N ILE A 350 12.37 -15.48 -3.76
CA ILE A 350 11.25 -14.79 -4.43
C ILE A 350 10.85 -15.47 -5.76
N SER A 351 11.76 -16.21 -6.39
CA SER A 351 11.49 -17.05 -7.57
C SER A 351 10.32 -18.03 -7.35
N SER A 352 10.12 -18.50 -6.11
CA SER A 352 9.06 -19.46 -5.74
C SER A 352 7.62 -18.92 -5.84
N LEU A 353 7.45 -17.60 -6.01
CA LEU A 353 6.13 -16.94 -5.94
C LEU A 353 5.62 -16.43 -7.28
N ARG A 354 6.44 -16.44 -8.36
CA ARG A 354 6.02 -15.94 -9.68
C ARG A 354 4.98 -16.83 -10.38
N SER A 355 4.92 -18.13 -10.08
CA SER A 355 4.05 -19.12 -10.77
C SER A 355 2.57 -19.10 -10.38
N ASN A 356 2.25 -18.76 -9.13
CA ASN A 356 1.00 -19.19 -8.48
C ASN A 356 -0.24 -18.33 -8.82
N PHE A 357 -0.26 -17.67 -9.98
CA PHE A 357 -1.41 -16.86 -10.43
C PHE A 357 -1.78 -17.09 -11.91
N ASP A 358 -0.79 -17.38 -12.78
CA ASP A 358 -1.00 -17.53 -14.22
C ASP A 358 -1.82 -18.79 -14.57
N GLU A 359 -1.53 -19.93 -13.92
CA GLU A 359 -2.20 -21.21 -14.19
C GLU A 359 -3.72 -21.22 -13.87
N THR A 360 -4.23 -20.25 -13.10
CA THR A 360 -5.60 -20.31 -12.55
C THR A 360 -6.69 -19.68 -13.42
N LEU A 361 -6.35 -19.05 -14.55
CA LEU A 361 -7.31 -18.40 -15.46
C LEU A 361 -7.11 -18.68 -16.96
N GLY A 362 -6.10 -19.46 -17.37
CA GLY A 362 -5.79 -19.71 -18.78
C GLY A 362 -6.53 -20.89 -19.43
N ASP A 363 -6.67 -22.02 -18.73
CA ASP A 363 -6.94 -23.32 -19.37
C ASP A 363 -8.41 -23.60 -19.74
N SER A 364 -8.88 -22.98 -20.83
CA SER A 364 -9.96 -23.48 -21.68
C SER A 364 -9.96 -22.78 -23.05
N LEU A 365 -10.00 -23.58 -24.13
CA LEU A 365 -9.69 -23.20 -25.52
C LEU A 365 -8.16 -22.98 -25.67
N ASP A 366 -7.40 -23.78 -26.41
CA ASP A 366 -7.73 -24.39 -27.71
C ASP A 366 -7.46 -25.90 -27.82
N GLY A 367 -7.93 -26.49 -28.93
CA GLY A 367 -7.78 -27.92 -29.21
C GLY A 367 -7.10 -28.24 -30.54
N ASN A 368 -6.33 -29.33 -30.52
CA ASN A 368 -5.98 -30.20 -31.65
C ASN A 368 -4.99 -29.65 -32.72
N SER A 369 -3.74 -30.12 -32.62
CA SER A 369 -3.16 -30.93 -33.72
C SER A 369 -2.11 -31.92 -33.18
N ASN A 370 -2.03 -33.11 -33.79
CA ASN A 370 -1.00 -34.12 -33.53
C ASN A 370 0.05 -34.09 -34.65
N LEU A 371 1.29 -34.54 -34.37
CA LEU A 371 1.92 -35.75 -34.95
C LEU A 371 3.45 -35.72 -34.78
N ASP A 372 4.01 -36.86 -34.34
CA ASP A 372 5.28 -37.52 -34.74
C ASP A 372 6.63 -36.75 -34.76
N ALA A 373 7.82 -37.36 -34.58
CA ALA A 373 8.25 -38.58 -33.88
C ALA A 373 9.81 -38.64 -33.79
N ASP A 374 10.31 -39.32 -32.75
CA ASP A 374 11.60 -40.06 -32.65
C ASP A 374 13.02 -39.44 -32.82
N ASP A 375 13.93 -40.11 -32.09
CA ASP A 375 15.34 -40.47 -32.35
C ASP A 375 16.56 -39.57 -31.96
N ASN A 376 17.06 -39.86 -30.75
CA ASN A 376 18.46 -40.09 -30.36
C ASN A 376 19.65 -39.64 -31.26
N LYS A 377 20.62 -38.93 -30.65
CA LYS A 377 22.05 -39.37 -30.66
C LYS A 377 22.93 -38.74 -29.58
N SER A 378 24.10 -39.36 -29.36
CA SER A 378 25.04 -39.15 -28.26
C SER A 378 26.37 -38.53 -28.70
N HIS A 379 27.15 -37.99 -27.74
CA HIS A 379 28.64 -37.98 -27.58
C HIS A 379 28.98 -36.98 -26.44
N SER A 380 29.67 -37.29 -25.32
CA SER A 380 31.02 -37.85 -25.01
C SER A 380 32.21 -36.93 -25.36
N ALA A 381 33.24 -36.67 -24.53
CA ALA A 381 33.45 -36.90 -23.07
C ALA A 381 34.78 -36.25 -22.54
N SER A 382 34.76 -35.63 -21.34
CA SER A 382 35.87 -35.55 -20.34
C SER A 382 37.12 -34.64 -20.65
N PRO A 383 38.13 -34.48 -19.75
CA PRO A 383 38.08 -33.45 -18.67
C PRO A 383 39.41 -32.73 -18.25
N CYS A 384 39.31 -31.77 -17.31
CA CYS A 384 40.35 -31.29 -16.35
C CYS A 384 41.59 -30.52 -16.89
N PRO A 385 42.41 -29.84 -16.04
CA PRO A 385 42.35 -29.73 -14.56
C PRO A 385 42.25 -28.28 -14.00
N GLU A 386 42.08 -28.17 -12.68
CA GLU A 386 42.17 -26.92 -11.91
C GLU A 386 43.61 -26.40 -11.74
N LEU A 387 43.75 -25.13 -11.32
CA LEU A 387 44.98 -24.61 -10.73
C LEU A 387 44.64 -23.75 -9.49
N ASP A 388 45.01 -24.25 -8.32
CA ASP A 388 44.83 -23.57 -7.02
C ASP A 388 46.08 -22.75 -6.66
N THR A 389 45.89 -21.43 -6.51
CA THR A 389 46.83 -20.53 -5.82
C THR A 389 46.08 -19.35 -5.21
N THR A 390 45.91 -19.32 -3.89
CA THR A 390 46.71 -18.46 -2.97
C THR A 390 46.22 -18.61 -1.53
N ASP A 391 47.12 -19.05 -0.65
CA ASP A 391 47.03 -18.83 0.80
C ASP A 391 47.87 -17.58 1.19
N ASP A 392 47.83 -17.18 2.46
CA ASP A 392 48.59 -16.09 3.09
C ASP A 392 48.37 -14.67 2.54
N SER A 393 47.28 -14.04 3.01
CA SER A 393 47.24 -12.60 3.32
C SER A 393 46.32 -12.32 4.50
N ALA A 394 46.71 -12.83 5.67
CA ALA A 394 46.00 -12.61 6.94
C ALA A 394 46.14 -11.16 7.45
N LEU A 395 45.44 -10.22 6.81
CA LEU A 395 45.36 -8.81 7.18
C LEU A 395 44.00 -8.48 7.80
N ASP A 396 43.99 -8.47 9.14
CA ASP A 396 43.02 -7.78 10.01
C ASP A 396 41.56 -7.70 9.55
N SER A 397 40.89 -8.86 9.51
CA SER A 397 39.44 -8.96 9.29
C SER A 397 38.58 -8.55 10.50
N SER A 398 39.09 -7.73 11.43
CA SER A 398 38.39 -7.37 12.68
C SER A 398 37.61 -6.04 12.65
N PHE A 399 37.71 -5.25 11.59
CA PHE A 399 37.15 -3.88 11.52
C PHE A 399 36.20 -3.56 10.36
N MET A 400 35.66 -4.56 9.66
CA MET A 400 34.51 -4.37 8.77
C MET A 400 33.38 -5.33 9.12
N SER A 401 32.25 -4.79 9.58
CA SER A 401 31.01 -5.55 9.72
C SER A 401 30.38 -5.71 8.33
N ASP A 402 30.73 -6.79 7.63
CA ASP A 402 30.23 -7.16 6.30
C ASP A 402 28.75 -7.55 6.36
N HIS A 403 27.91 -6.55 6.54
CA HIS A 403 26.47 -6.64 6.46
C HIS A 403 26.01 -5.75 5.31
N GLU A 404 25.33 -6.38 4.36
CA GLU A 404 24.57 -5.76 3.28
C GLU A 404 23.53 -4.78 3.89
N PRO A 405 23.35 -3.56 3.36
CA PRO A 405 22.36 -2.63 3.89
C PRO A 405 20.95 -3.20 3.72
N ASP A 406 20.23 -3.36 4.83
CA ASP A 406 18.92 -4.01 4.85
C ASP A 406 17.80 -2.98 4.66
N LEU A 407 17.49 -2.70 3.40
CA LEU A 407 16.53 -1.66 2.98
C LEU A 407 15.12 -2.21 2.73
N ILE A 408 14.10 -1.47 3.21
CA ILE A 408 12.68 -1.65 2.88
C ILE A 408 12.13 -0.33 2.34
N ILE A 409 11.35 -0.39 1.26
CA ILE A 409 10.63 0.77 0.69
C ILE A 409 9.22 0.82 1.30
N ILE A 410 8.74 2.04 1.58
CA ILE A 410 7.42 2.34 2.18
C ILE A 410 6.74 3.53 1.50
N ASP A 411 5.52 3.85 1.90
CA ASP A 411 4.71 4.98 1.40
C ASP A 411 4.39 4.96 -0.10
N PHE A 412 3.89 3.79 -0.52
CA PHE A 412 3.32 3.52 -1.84
C PHE A 412 2.03 4.33 -2.19
N GLU A 413 1.84 5.55 -1.65
CA GLU A 413 0.66 6.43 -1.85
C GLU A 413 0.54 6.92 -3.30
N TYR A 414 1.67 7.07 -4.00
CA TYR A 414 1.74 7.58 -5.38
C TYR A 414 1.97 6.51 -6.45
N CYS A 415 1.92 5.22 -6.09
CA CYS A 415 2.30 4.15 -7.01
C CYS A 415 1.27 3.88 -8.10
N ALA A 416 1.77 3.77 -9.33
CA ALA A 416 0.99 3.53 -10.54
C ALA A 416 1.91 2.99 -11.64
N TYR A 417 1.33 2.54 -12.76
CA TYR A 417 2.12 2.39 -13.98
C TYR A 417 2.50 3.78 -14.52
N ASN A 418 3.80 3.97 -14.75
CA ASN A 418 4.40 5.22 -15.22
C ASN A 418 5.71 4.91 -15.95
N TYR A 419 6.32 5.89 -16.63
CA TYR A 419 7.59 5.70 -17.33
C TYR A 419 8.73 5.38 -16.34
N ARG A 420 9.53 4.33 -16.61
CA ARG A 420 10.67 3.94 -15.74
C ARG A 420 11.65 5.10 -15.51
N GLY A 421 11.87 5.90 -16.56
CA GLY A 421 12.74 7.07 -16.51
C GLY A 421 12.27 8.13 -15.52
N PHE A 422 10.96 8.28 -15.27
CA PHE A 422 10.45 9.22 -14.28
C PHE A 422 10.88 8.85 -12.87
N ASP A 423 10.69 7.60 -12.45
CA ASP A 423 10.97 7.19 -11.08
C ASP A 423 12.48 7.19 -10.79
N LEU A 424 13.27 6.68 -11.75
CA LEU A 424 14.73 6.72 -11.71
C LEU A 424 15.25 8.17 -11.63
N ALA A 425 14.75 9.06 -12.50
CA ALA A 425 15.15 10.47 -12.48
C ALA A 425 14.69 11.20 -11.21
N ASN A 426 13.51 10.87 -10.68
CA ASN A 426 13.01 11.43 -9.44
C ASN A 426 13.93 11.06 -8.27
N HIS A 427 14.25 9.77 -8.14
CA HIS A 427 15.17 9.30 -7.10
C HIS A 427 16.52 10.05 -7.13
N PHE A 428 17.14 10.21 -8.31
CA PHE A 428 18.39 10.98 -8.44
C PHE A 428 18.28 12.49 -8.16
N ILE A 429 17.09 13.09 -8.28
CA ILE A 429 16.87 14.49 -7.88
C ILE A 429 16.79 14.60 -6.36
N GLU A 430 16.14 13.65 -5.67
CA GLU A 430 16.01 13.71 -4.21
C GLU A 430 17.35 13.56 -3.47
N TRP A 431 18.42 13.07 -4.12
CA TRP A 431 19.80 13.19 -3.61
C TRP A 431 20.23 14.64 -3.36
N THR A 432 19.51 15.62 -3.92
CA THR A 432 19.81 17.05 -3.80
C THR A 432 18.84 17.83 -2.92
N PHE A 433 17.73 17.24 -2.47
CA PHE A 433 16.72 17.93 -1.65
C PHE A 433 16.68 17.35 -0.24
N ASP A 434 17.23 18.08 0.73
CA ASP A 434 17.22 17.71 2.15
C ASP A 434 16.02 18.36 2.85
N TYR A 435 15.06 17.55 3.28
CA TYR A 435 13.83 17.98 3.94
C TYR A 435 13.94 18.08 5.48
N THR A 436 15.14 17.91 6.06
CA THR A 436 15.34 17.89 7.52
C THR A 436 15.59 19.26 8.15
N ASN A 437 15.69 20.32 7.33
CA ASN A 437 15.96 21.69 7.76
C ASN A 437 14.89 22.21 8.74
N PRO A 438 15.23 22.50 10.02
CA PRO A 438 14.25 22.93 11.02
C PRO A 438 13.89 24.43 10.94
N GLN A 439 14.34 25.14 9.91
CA GLN A 439 14.09 26.58 9.70
C GLN A 439 13.55 26.82 8.28
N PHE A 440 12.70 27.83 8.11
CA PHE A 440 12.19 28.25 6.80
C PHE A 440 13.35 28.42 5.78
N PRO A 441 13.28 27.82 4.57
CA PRO A 441 12.10 27.27 3.91
C PRO A 441 11.75 25.81 4.23
N TYR A 442 12.35 25.22 5.27
CA TYR A 442 12.17 23.83 5.71
C TYR A 442 12.69 22.76 4.73
N PHE A 443 13.60 23.17 3.82
CA PHE A 443 14.45 22.26 3.04
C PHE A 443 15.80 22.93 2.73
N HIS A 444 16.74 22.16 2.17
CA HIS A 444 17.93 22.63 1.46
C HIS A 444 17.98 22.04 0.04
N HIS A 445 18.55 22.77 -0.93
CA HIS A 445 18.80 22.26 -2.28
C HIS A 445 20.30 22.22 -2.56
N TYR A 446 20.90 21.06 -2.35
CA TYR A 446 22.32 20.77 -2.49
C TYR A 446 22.69 20.31 -3.90
N LYS A 447 22.64 21.23 -4.88
CA LYS A 447 22.99 20.96 -6.30
C LYS A 447 24.35 20.27 -6.55
N HIS A 448 25.26 20.26 -5.57
CA HIS A 448 26.55 19.58 -5.66
C HIS A 448 26.47 18.06 -5.38
N GLN A 449 25.31 17.54 -4.96
CA GLN A 449 25.05 16.12 -4.68
C GLN A 449 24.37 15.39 -5.86
N TYR A 450 24.11 16.07 -7.00
CA TYR A 450 23.60 15.43 -8.21
C TYR A 450 24.49 14.25 -8.62
N ALA A 451 23.88 13.07 -8.81
CA ALA A 451 24.57 11.84 -9.14
C ALA A 451 25.45 11.99 -10.39
N THR A 452 26.76 11.74 -10.24
CA THR A 452 27.71 11.77 -11.35
C THR A 452 27.39 10.68 -12.38
N VAL A 453 27.88 10.86 -13.62
CA VAL A 453 27.69 9.86 -14.70
C VAL A 453 28.16 8.46 -14.28
N HIS A 454 29.23 8.36 -13.48
CA HIS A 454 29.71 7.09 -12.94
C HIS A 454 28.73 6.49 -11.92
N GLN A 455 28.28 7.25 -10.92
CA GLN A 455 27.29 6.78 -9.93
C GLN A 455 25.98 6.34 -10.59
N ARG A 456 25.49 7.10 -11.60
CA ARG A 456 24.30 6.70 -12.35
C ARG A 456 24.54 5.43 -13.17
N ARG A 457 25.69 5.29 -13.83
CA ARG A 457 26.02 4.07 -14.58
C ARG A 457 26.07 2.83 -13.68
N ASP A 458 26.71 2.94 -12.52
CA ASP A 458 26.82 1.84 -11.54
C ASP A 458 25.43 1.47 -10.99
N PHE A 459 24.59 2.47 -10.70
CA PHE A 459 23.19 2.27 -10.31
C PHE A 459 22.40 1.57 -11.43
N ILE A 460 22.48 2.04 -12.67
CA ILE A 460 21.76 1.46 -13.82
C ILE A 460 22.17 -0.01 -14.05
N VAL A 461 23.46 -0.36 -13.89
CA VAL A 461 23.90 -1.77 -14.00
C VAL A 461 23.21 -2.66 -12.95
N ASN A 462 23.19 -2.24 -11.69
CA ASN A 462 22.55 -3.01 -10.61
C ASN A 462 21.02 -3.05 -10.76
N TYR A 463 20.41 -1.93 -11.16
CA TYR A 463 18.98 -1.82 -11.47
C TYR A 463 18.58 -2.78 -12.59
N LEU A 464 19.27 -2.76 -13.75
CA LEU A 464 18.90 -3.60 -14.89
C LEU A 464 19.08 -5.08 -14.58
N LYS A 465 20.18 -5.47 -13.94
CA LYS A 465 20.38 -6.85 -13.48
C LYS A 465 19.24 -7.35 -12.62
N LYS A 466 18.74 -6.53 -11.69
CA LYS A 466 17.63 -6.95 -10.83
C LYS A 466 16.23 -6.78 -11.46
N TYR A 467 16.08 -5.88 -12.42
CA TYR A 467 14.84 -5.68 -13.19
C TYR A 467 14.53 -6.86 -14.11
N HIS A 468 15.55 -7.41 -14.80
CA HIS A 468 15.40 -8.59 -15.65
C HIS A 468 15.37 -9.92 -14.85
N ASP A 469 15.90 -9.93 -13.63
CA ASP A 469 15.87 -11.06 -12.67
C ASP A 469 16.54 -12.36 -13.19
N ASP A 470 17.54 -12.22 -14.07
CA ASP A 470 18.37 -13.30 -14.64
C ASP A 470 19.83 -13.17 -14.19
N GLU A 471 20.39 -14.24 -13.64
CA GLU A 471 21.78 -14.33 -13.16
C GLU A 471 22.83 -14.20 -14.28
N HIS A 472 22.44 -14.41 -15.55
CA HIS A 472 23.32 -14.33 -16.72
C HIS A 472 23.21 -13.00 -17.48
N TYR A 473 22.28 -12.12 -17.09
CA TYR A 473 22.08 -10.85 -17.78
C TYR A 473 23.21 -9.86 -17.47
N GLU A 474 23.89 -9.41 -18.52
CA GLU A 474 24.89 -8.33 -18.48
C GLU A 474 24.42 -7.18 -19.38
N PRO A 475 24.10 -5.99 -18.83
CA PRO A 475 23.57 -4.88 -19.62
C PRO A 475 24.59 -4.35 -20.62
N HIS A 476 24.17 -4.21 -21.89
CA HIS A 476 25.05 -3.66 -22.94
C HIS A 476 25.29 -2.16 -22.77
N VAL A 477 26.43 -1.65 -23.26
CA VAL A 477 26.80 -0.22 -23.21
C VAL A 477 25.68 0.67 -23.78
N ASP A 478 25.08 0.28 -24.90
CA ASP A 478 23.99 1.04 -25.53
C ASP A 478 22.71 1.06 -24.67
N GLU A 479 22.43 0.01 -23.88
CA GLU A 479 21.27 -0.02 -22.96
C GLU A 479 21.52 0.86 -21.73
N LEU A 480 22.75 0.85 -21.19
CA LEU A 480 23.16 1.77 -20.13
C LEU A 480 23.06 3.23 -20.56
N ASP A 481 23.53 3.54 -21.77
CA ASP A 481 23.52 4.90 -22.33
C ASP A 481 22.09 5.35 -22.71
N ALA A 482 21.23 4.42 -23.14
CA ALA A 482 19.80 4.69 -23.36
C ALA A 482 19.06 5.00 -22.05
N VAL A 483 19.26 4.20 -20.99
CA VAL A 483 18.62 4.45 -19.68
C VAL A 483 19.14 5.74 -19.04
N ASP A 484 20.42 6.11 -19.21
CA ASP A 484 20.89 7.43 -18.76
C ASP A 484 20.23 8.56 -19.55
N ALA A 485 20.03 8.40 -20.87
CA ALA A 485 19.30 9.37 -21.69
C ALA A 485 17.82 9.51 -21.29
N GLU A 486 17.14 8.41 -20.92
CA GLU A 486 15.81 8.44 -20.30
C GLU A 486 15.84 9.26 -19.02
N ILE A 487 16.76 8.96 -18.10
CA ILE A 487 16.91 9.69 -16.84
C ILE A 487 17.08 11.19 -17.10
N GLN A 488 17.99 11.59 -18.01
CA GLN A 488 18.22 13.00 -18.34
C GLN A 488 16.97 13.71 -18.91
N LEU A 489 16.15 13.04 -19.71
CA LEU A 489 14.88 13.58 -20.20
C LEU A 489 13.88 13.74 -19.06
N PHE A 490 13.68 12.67 -18.29
CA PHE A 490 12.66 12.63 -17.24
C PHE A 490 13.01 13.45 -15.98
N THR A 491 14.29 13.83 -15.79
CA THR A 491 14.69 14.87 -14.83
C THR A 491 13.92 16.17 -15.07
N MET A 492 13.66 16.55 -16.35
CA MET A 492 12.82 17.70 -16.67
C MET A 492 11.38 17.52 -16.19
N LEU A 493 10.82 16.31 -16.34
CA LEU A 493 9.43 16.03 -15.95
C LEU A 493 9.25 16.07 -14.44
N SER A 494 10.15 15.48 -13.66
CA SER A 494 10.10 15.56 -12.18
C SER A 494 10.21 17.01 -11.69
N HIS A 495 11.10 17.82 -12.25
CA HIS A 495 11.17 19.23 -11.86
C HIS A 495 9.91 20.02 -12.21
N LEU A 496 9.31 19.81 -13.39
CA LEU A 496 8.05 20.47 -13.78
C LEU A 496 6.86 20.01 -12.90
N PHE A 497 6.75 18.70 -12.67
CA PHE A 497 5.71 18.05 -11.88
C PHE A 497 5.68 18.53 -10.43
N TRP A 498 6.82 18.42 -9.72
CA TRP A 498 6.92 18.83 -8.32
C TRP A 498 6.88 20.34 -8.13
N SER A 499 7.27 21.12 -9.15
CA SER A 499 7.04 22.57 -9.16
C SER A 499 5.54 22.90 -9.14
N LEU A 500 4.75 22.27 -10.03
CA LEU A 500 3.30 22.48 -10.08
C LEU A 500 2.61 22.00 -8.79
N TRP A 501 2.97 20.82 -8.29
CA TRP A 501 2.52 20.31 -6.99
C TRP A 501 2.74 21.34 -5.87
N SER A 502 3.92 21.96 -5.84
CA SER A 502 4.28 22.93 -4.80
C SER A 502 3.44 24.20 -4.85
N VAL A 503 3.16 24.73 -6.04
CA VAL A 503 2.28 25.91 -6.17
C VAL A 503 0.85 25.58 -5.71
N VAL A 504 0.34 24.39 -6.03
CA VAL A 504 -1.02 23.98 -5.60
C VAL A 504 -1.10 23.70 -4.10
N ASN A 505 -0.02 23.25 -3.46
CA ASN A 505 0.02 23.00 -2.02
C ASN A 505 0.33 24.25 -1.16
N VAL A 506 0.46 25.45 -1.75
CA VAL A 506 0.73 26.68 -0.99
C VAL A 506 -0.33 27.03 0.08
N THR A 507 -1.56 26.52 -0.07
CA THR A 507 -2.64 26.69 0.93
C THR A 507 -2.72 25.54 1.94
N SER A 508 -1.72 24.66 1.97
CA SER A 508 -1.59 23.60 2.96
C SER A 508 -1.48 24.15 4.38
N ALA A 509 -1.89 23.35 5.38
CA ALA A 509 -1.74 23.67 6.80
C ALA A 509 -0.32 23.36 7.34
N ILE A 510 0.57 22.86 6.49
CA ILE A 510 1.96 22.49 6.83
C ILE A 510 2.89 23.69 6.65
N GLU A 511 3.78 23.89 7.62
CA GLU A 511 4.86 24.86 7.51
C GLU A 511 5.96 24.35 6.55
N PHE A 512 5.88 24.76 5.29
CA PHE A 512 6.88 24.44 4.26
C PHE A 512 7.03 25.60 3.26
N GLY A 513 8.24 25.79 2.73
CA GLY A 513 8.58 26.84 1.76
C GLY A 513 8.08 26.54 0.34
N TYR A 514 6.76 26.41 0.16
CA TYR A 514 6.15 26.01 -1.11
C TYR A 514 6.49 26.92 -2.30
N TRP A 515 6.74 28.22 -2.08
CA TRP A 515 7.20 29.11 -3.15
C TRP A 515 8.67 28.91 -3.47
N GLU A 516 9.52 28.76 -2.44
CA GLU A 516 10.95 28.53 -2.55
C GLU A 516 11.25 27.19 -3.25
N TYR A 517 10.55 26.12 -2.86
CA TYR A 517 10.69 24.79 -3.45
C TYR A 517 10.21 24.75 -4.90
N GLY A 518 9.02 25.31 -5.19
CA GLY A 518 8.51 25.41 -6.55
C GLY A 518 9.47 26.18 -7.47
N ILE A 519 10.03 27.29 -7.00
CA ILE A 519 11.04 28.06 -7.74
C ILE A 519 12.35 27.29 -7.89
N ALA A 520 12.78 26.56 -6.87
CA ALA A 520 13.97 25.71 -6.96
C ALA A 520 13.82 24.63 -8.04
N ARG A 521 12.68 23.94 -8.12
CA ARG A 521 12.42 22.94 -9.17
C ARG A 521 12.24 23.59 -10.55
N ILE A 522 11.46 24.67 -10.70
CA ILE A 522 11.20 25.25 -12.04
C ILE A 522 12.44 25.85 -12.71
N LEU A 523 13.40 26.36 -11.93
CA LEU A 523 14.64 26.93 -12.49
C LEU A 523 15.56 25.83 -13.05
N GLU A 524 15.61 24.63 -12.43
CA GLU A 524 16.29 23.48 -13.03
C GLU A 524 15.58 23.05 -14.32
N TYR A 525 14.25 22.94 -14.29
CA TYR A 525 13.46 22.62 -15.48
C TYR A 525 13.75 23.57 -16.66
N GLN A 526 13.75 24.89 -16.41
CA GLN A 526 14.06 25.88 -17.44
C GLN A 526 15.50 25.77 -17.96
N GLN A 527 16.47 25.49 -17.09
CA GLN A 527 17.87 25.28 -17.47
C GLN A 527 18.03 24.01 -18.33
N LEU A 528 17.42 22.90 -17.92
CA LEU A 528 17.45 21.62 -18.63
C LEU A 528 16.72 21.71 -19.98
N LYS A 529 15.53 22.33 -20.03
CA LYS A 529 14.81 22.60 -21.29
C LYS A 529 15.65 23.43 -22.26
N SER A 530 16.35 24.45 -21.76
CA SER A 530 17.25 25.26 -22.57
C SER A 530 18.44 24.45 -23.10
N ALA A 531 18.98 23.52 -22.29
CA ALA A 531 20.05 22.62 -22.70
C ALA A 531 19.57 21.48 -23.63
N TYR A 532 18.30 21.10 -23.57
CA TYR A 532 17.66 20.15 -24.48
C TYR A 532 17.41 20.78 -25.86
N LEU A 533 16.83 21.98 -25.90
CA LEU A 533 16.55 22.75 -27.12
C LEU A 533 17.81 23.35 -27.79
N GLY A 534 18.98 23.25 -27.14
CA GLY A 534 20.27 23.69 -27.66
C GLY A 534 21.13 22.57 -28.27
N LYS A 535 20.59 21.35 -28.41
CA LYS A 535 21.22 20.20 -29.08
C LYS A 535 20.73 20.08 -30.52
#